data_AF-A0A661NER3-F1
#
_entry.id   AF-A0A661NER3-F1
#
_cell.length_a   1.000
_cell.length_b   1.000
_cell.length_c   1.000
_cell.angle_alpha   90.00
_cell.angle_beta   90.00
_cell.angle_gamma   90.00
#
_symmetry.space_group_name_H-M   'P 1'
#
loop_
_entity.id
_entity.type
_entity.pdbx_description
1 polymer ?
#
loop_
_entity_poly.entity_id
_entity_poly.type
_entity_poly.pdbx_seq_one_letter_code
_entity_poly.pdbx_strand_id
1 'polypeptide(L)'
;MQPLTASTIFLALLLAACGDSDAPSDSGGPDASDSGSADASDSGSTGFDGAFIEDTCGPADGSAVSITLYDSLTAACAADSTARTLVITVWGGTTFPIPPGTTVTSTAVDGGLGNGSATLCLGGTAPCLTSADFTVTFDEYVQDDSAAGSYSITFAGDRVESGTFDAPWCGGDALCG
;
A
#
# COMPACT_ATOMS: atom_id res chain seq x y z
N MET A 1 -28.05 35.80 2.27
CA MET A 1 -27.36 36.84 3.04
C MET A 1 -27.64 36.61 4.52
N GLN A 2 -26.71 35.98 5.24
CA GLN A 2 -26.58 35.92 6.71
C GLN A 2 -25.16 35.37 7.03
N PRO A 3 -24.57 35.72 8.20
CA PRO A 3 -23.16 36.13 8.26
C PRO A 3 -22.17 35.05 8.72
N LEU A 4 -20.92 35.29 8.31
CA LEU A 4 -19.67 34.70 8.79
C LEU A 4 -19.51 34.86 10.30
N THR A 5 -19.08 33.80 10.98
CA THR A 5 -18.38 33.90 12.27
C THR A 5 -17.04 33.17 12.15
N ALA A 6 -15.99 33.98 12.09
CA ALA A 6 -14.61 33.58 12.23
C ALA A 6 -14.35 33.21 13.70
N SER A 7 -13.74 32.04 13.93
CA SER A 7 -13.10 31.71 15.21
C SER A 7 -11.62 31.51 14.96
N THR A 8 -10.88 32.59 15.16
CA THR A 8 -9.45 32.61 15.49
C THR A 8 -9.27 32.03 16.88
N ILE A 9 -8.31 31.14 17.13
CA ILE A 9 -7.63 31.02 18.44
C ILE A 9 -6.36 30.16 18.36
N PHE A 10 -5.26 30.84 18.72
CA PHE A 10 -4.02 30.45 19.40
C PHE A 10 -3.06 29.39 18.85
N LEU A 11 -1.98 29.96 18.28
CA LEU A 11 -0.61 29.46 18.22
C LEU A 11 -0.02 29.31 19.64
N ALA A 12 0.58 28.15 19.95
CA ALA A 12 1.48 27.98 21.09
C ALA A 12 2.84 27.49 20.58
N LEU A 13 3.79 28.43 20.53
CA LEU A 13 5.23 28.20 20.38
C LEU A 13 5.76 27.58 21.68
N LEU A 14 6.43 26.44 21.61
CA LEU A 14 7.32 25.96 22.67
C LEU A 14 8.76 25.99 22.14
N LEU A 15 9.45 27.09 22.46
CA LEU A 15 10.91 27.16 22.48
C LEU A 15 11.40 26.41 23.72
N ALA A 16 12.27 25.41 23.52
CA ALA A 16 13.18 24.95 24.57
C ALA A 16 14.61 25.28 24.10
N ALA A 17 15.25 26.17 24.83
CA ALA A 17 16.61 26.62 24.63
C ALA A 17 17.55 26.01 25.69
N CYS A 18 18.71 25.57 25.22
CA CYS A 18 20.05 25.59 25.83
C CYS A 18 20.33 24.85 27.15
N GLY A 19 21.33 23.97 27.10
CA GLY A 19 22.15 23.54 28.22
C GLY A 19 23.49 22.96 27.74
N ASP A 20 24.55 23.77 27.82
CA ASP A 20 25.98 23.49 27.59
C ASP A 20 26.54 22.28 28.37
N SER A 21 27.58 21.62 27.82
CA SER A 21 28.89 21.41 28.48
C SER A 21 29.88 20.62 27.60
N ASP A 22 31.11 21.13 27.55
CA ASP A 22 32.29 20.72 26.78
C ASP A 22 32.84 19.29 26.99
N ALA A 23 33.57 18.82 25.97
CA ALA A 23 34.30 17.55 25.84
C ALA A 23 35.56 17.43 26.76
N PRO A 24 36.22 16.24 26.85
CA PRO A 24 37.23 15.90 25.85
C PRO A 24 37.35 14.40 25.48
N SER A 25 37.99 14.19 24.33
CA SER A 25 38.33 12.94 23.65
C SER A 25 39.25 12.00 24.45
N ASP A 26 39.05 10.68 24.34
CA ASP A 26 40.17 9.75 24.14
C ASP A 26 39.75 8.45 23.43
N SER A 27 40.76 7.90 22.79
CA SER A 27 40.85 6.97 21.67
C SER A 27 40.88 5.51 22.11
N GLY A 28 40.24 4.61 21.35
CA GLY A 28 40.70 3.20 21.31
C GLY A 28 39.64 2.15 20.98
N GLY A 29 39.78 1.52 19.81
CA GLY A 29 39.36 0.13 19.58
C GLY A 29 38.34 -0.08 18.47
N PRO A 30 38.71 -0.70 17.33
CA PRO A 30 37.77 -1.27 16.37
C PRO A 30 37.31 -2.67 16.82
N ASP A 31 36.26 -3.15 16.15
CA ASP A 31 35.71 -4.51 16.15
C ASP A 31 34.65 -4.84 17.22
N ALA A 32 33.38 -4.66 16.82
CA ALA A 32 32.43 -5.76 16.79
C ALA A 32 31.25 -5.40 15.89
N SER A 33 31.09 -6.16 14.81
CA SER A 33 29.83 -6.33 14.11
C SER A 33 28.76 -6.74 15.12
N ASP A 34 27.68 -5.95 15.22
CA ASP A 34 26.40 -6.49 15.67
C ASP A 34 25.34 -6.13 14.63
N SER A 35 25.05 -7.13 13.82
CA SER A 35 23.96 -7.18 12.88
C SER A 35 22.73 -7.55 13.69
N GLY A 36 21.80 -6.62 13.90
CA GLY A 36 20.63 -6.92 14.71
C GLY A 36 19.57 -5.83 14.69
N SER A 37 18.90 -5.70 13.54
CA SER A 37 17.50 -5.31 13.38
C SER A 37 16.86 -4.50 14.52
N ALA A 38 17.11 -3.20 14.52
CA ALA A 38 16.15 -2.19 14.95
C ALA A 38 15.43 -1.71 13.66
N ASP A 39 14.12 -1.62 13.53
CA ASP A 39 13.07 -1.51 14.51
C ASP A 39 11.80 -2.18 13.99
N ALA A 40 11.00 -2.66 14.93
CA ALA A 40 9.63 -3.07 14.73
C ALA A 40 8.83 -2.00 13.97
N SER A 41 8.24 -2.38 12.84
CA SER A 41 7.01 -1.74 12.37
C SER A 41 5.82 -2.59 12.79
N ASP A 42 5.72 -2.86 14.10
CA ASP A 42 4.40 -3.01 14.72
C ASP A 42 3.96 -1.60 15.10
N SER A 43 3.20 -0.99 14.22
CA SER A 43 2.51 0.28 14.48
C SER A 43 1.15 0.23 13.81
N GLY A 44 0.28 -0.63 14.34
CA GLY A 44 -1.16 -0.37 14.35
C GLY A 44 -1.86 -0.35 13.00
N SER A 45 -1.54 -1.27 12.10
CA SER A 45 -2.35 -1.53 10.93
C SER A 45 -3.45 -2.52 11.31
N THR A 46 -4.72 -2.21 11.06
CA THR A 46 -5.80 -3.21 10.96
C THR A 46 -5.64 -4.11 9.72
N GLY A 47 -4.43 -4.18 9.16
CA GLY A 47 -4.10 -4.69 7.85
C GLY A 47 -3.63 -6.13 7.85
N PHE A 48 -3.05 -6.49 6.71
CA PHE A 48 -2.67 -7.84 6.34
C PHE A 48 -1.25 -8.16 6.83
N ASP A 49 -0.98 -9.45 7.04
CA ASP A 49 0.32 -9.95 7.53
C ASP A 49 1.43 -9.82 6.47
N GLY A 50 1.08 -9.73 5.19
CA GLY A 50 2.02 -9.46 4.12
C GLY A 50 1.34 -9.08 2.80
N ALA A 51 2.16 -8.76 1.80
CA ALA A 51 1.73 -8.53 0.43
C ALA A 51 2.70 -9.15 -0.57
N PHE A 52 2.25 -9.35 -1.81
CA PHE A 52 3.10 -9.62 -2.97
C PHE A 52 2.47 -8.96 -4.20
N ILE A 53 3.28 -8.70 -5.22
CA ILE A 53 2.84 -8.06 -6.46
C ILE A 53 3.21 -8.93 -7.66
N GLU A 54 2.33 -9.01 -8.65
CA GLU A 54 2.54 -9.83 -9.85
C GLU A 54 2.01 -9.11 -11.09
N ASP A 55 2.62 -9.39 -12.24
CA ASP A 55 2.03 -9.02 -13.52
C ASP A 55 0.79 -9.88 -13.78
N THR A 56 -0.22 -9.25 -14.36
CA THR A 56 -1.45 -9.93 -14.77
C THR A 56 -2.03 -9.28 -16.02
N CYS A 57 -3.15 -9.82 -16.50
CA CYS A 57 -3.85 -9.28 -17.64
C CYS A 57 -5.16 -8.62 -17.19
N GLY A 58 -5.31 -7.36 -17.54
CA GLY A 58 -6.52 -6.60 -17.36
C GLY A 58 -7.55 -6.93 -18.44
N PRO A 59 -8.68 -6.23 -18.43
CA PRO A 59 -9.67 -6.35 -19.49
C PRO A 59 -9.07 -6.11 -20.89
N ALA A 60 -9.58 -6.84 -21.89
CA ALA A 60 -9.08 -6.82 -23.27
C ALA A 60 -7.60 -7.22 -23.42
N ASP A 61 -7.11 -8.09 -22.51
CA ASP A 61 -5.75 -8.63 -22.51
C ASP A 61 -4.67 -7.53 -22.49
N GLY A 62 -4.99 -6.40 -21.85
CA GLY A 62 -4.04 -5.33 -21.61
C GLY A 62 -3.15 -5.62 -20.39
N SER A 63 -1.97 -5.02 -20.34
CA SER A 63 -1.09 -5.11 -19.17
C SER A 63 -1.79 -4.62 -17.90
N ALA A 64 -1.66 -5.40 -16.84
CA ALA A 64 -2.16 -5.08 -15.53
C ALA A 64 -1.20 -5.60 -14.46
N VAL A 65 -1.37 -5.09 -13.25
CA VAL A 65 -0.58 -5.51 -12.10
C VAL A 65 -1.54 -5.82 -10.96
N SER A 66 -1.29 -6.92 -10.26
CA SER A 66 -2.08 -7.37 -9.13
C SER A 66 -1.25 -7.31 -7.86
N ILE A 67 -1.75 -6.61 -6.85
CA ILE A 67 -1.20 -6.60 -5.50
C ILE A 67 -2.11 -7.46 -4.64
N THR A 68 -1.56 -8.51 -4.07
CA THR A 68 -2.29 -9.38 -3.14
C THR A 68 -1.76 -9.17 -1.73
N LEU A 69 -2.64 -8.68 -0.85
CA LEU A 69 -2.41 -8.63 0.59
C LEU A 69 -3.07 -9.84 1.27
N TYR A 70 -2.41 -10.44 2.25
CA TYR A 70 -2.81 -11.70 2.86
C TYR A 70 -2.50 -11.76 4.36
N ASP A 71 -3.34 -12.46 5.11
CA ASP A 71 -3.06 -12.85 6.51
C ASP A 71 -2.28 -14.18 6.59
N SER A 72 -2.27 -15.00 5.52
CA SER A 72 -1.55 -16.27 5.53
C SER A 72 -1.23 -16.74 4.12
N LEU A 73 -0.12 -17.47 3.97
CA LEU A 73 0.32 -18.12 2.73
C LEU A 73 0.25 -19.64 2.86
N THR A 74 -0.18 -20.30 1.80
CA THR A 74 -0.11 -21.77 1.65
C THR A 74 1.17 -22.21 0.92
N ALA A 75 1.71 -21.33 0.08
CA ALA A 75 3.01 -21.46 -0.58
C ALA A 75 3.54 -20.06 -0.89
N ALA A 76 4.78 -19.97 -1.40
CA ALA A 76 5.30 -18.70 -1.91
C ALA A 76 4.30 -18.11 -2.90
N CYS A 77 3.75 -16.94 -2.54
CA CYS A 77 2.82 -16.17 -3.36
C CYS A 77 1.51 -16.88 -3.70
N ALA A 78 1.09 -17.78 -2.82
CA ALA A 78 -0.23 -18.36 -2.84
C ALA A 78 -0.91 -18.09 -1.50
N ALA A 79 -1.77 -17.08 -1.45
CA ALA A 79 -2.51 -16.75 -0.26
C ALA A 79 -3.46 -17.90 0.16
N ASP A 80 -3.60 -18.10 1.47
CA ASP A 80 -4.56 -19.05 2.03
C ASP A 80 -5.99 -18.56 1.82
N SER A 81 -6.75 -19.27 0.99
CA SER A 81 -8.14 -18.93 0.69
C SER A 81 -9.08 -19.06 1.90
N THR A 82 -8.64 -19.73 2.96
CA THR A 82 -9.39 -19.79 4.22
C THR A 82 -9.13 -18.59 5.12
N ALA A 83 -8.06 -17.84 4.87
CA ALA A 83 -7.71 -16.62 5.56
C ALA A 83 -8.26 -15.38 4.82
N ARG A 84 -8.15 -14.22 5.46
CA ARG A 84 -8.52 -12.95 4.85
C ARG A 84 -7.48 -12.57 3.80
N THR A 85 -7.94 -12.14 2.63
CA THR A 85 -7.12 -11.69 1.51
C THR A 85 -7.74 -10.48 0.81
N LEU A 86 -6.90 -9.56 0.34
CA LEU A 86 -7.29 -8.43 -0.47
C LEU A 86 -6.47 -8.43 -1.74
N VAL A 87 -7.15 -8.50 -2.87
CA VAL A 87 -6.52 -8.40 -4.19
C VAL A 87 -6.88 -7.05 -4.80
N ILE A 88 -5.88 -6.26 -5.15
CA ILE A 88 -6.01 -4.98 -5.83
C ILE A 88 -5.39 -5.14 -7.20
N THR A 89 -6.17 -5.01 -8.26
CA THR A 89 -5.67 -5.10 -9.62
C THR A 89 -5.79 -3.74 -10.30
N VAL A 90 -4.68 -3.29 -10.88
CA VAL A 90 -4.56 -2.00 -11.56
C VAL A 90 -4.33 -2.26 -13.05
N TRP A 91 -5.15 -1.64 -13.90
CA TRP A 91 -5.06 -1.73 -15.36
C TRP A 91 -5.62 -0.45 -15.97
N GLY A 92 -5.37 -0.16 -17.26
CA GLY A 92 -6.06 0.93 -17.97
C GLY A 92 -5.71 2.34 -17.45
N GLY A 93 -5.49 3.30 -18.35
CA GLY A 93 -5.16 4.69 -17.97
C GLY A 93 -3.80 4.89 -17.28
N THR A 94 -3.10 3.82 -16.90
CA THR A 94 -1.78 3.84 -16.26
C THR A 94 -0.71 3.44 -17.26
N THR A 95 0.39 4.21 -17.33
CA THR A 95 1.58 3.82 -18.11
C THR A 95 2.38 2.81 -17.30
N PHE A 96 2.78 1.70 -17.93
CA PHE A 96 3.69 0.72 -17.34
C PHE A 96 5.12 0.92 -17.88
N PRO A 97 6.17 0.84 -17.03
CA PRO A 97 6.10 0.68 -15.57
C PRO A 97 5.48 1.90 -14.87
N ILE A 98 4.83 1.67 -13.72
CA ILE A 98 4.11 2.70 -12.98
C ILE A 98 5.12 3.73 -12.43
N PRO A 99 5.01 5.02 -12.75
CA PRO A 99 5.90 6.03 -12.18
C PRO A 99 5.72 6.16 -10.65
N PRO A 100 6.79 6.38 -9.88
CA PRO A 100 6.68 6.70 -8.45
C PRO A 100 5.78 7.91 -8.19
N GLY A 101 4.98 7.85 -7.13
CA GLY A 101 3.98 8.86 -6.78
C GLY A 101 2.68 8.79 -7.60
N THR A 102 2.49 7.75 -8.43
CA THR A 102 1.25 7.60 -9.21
C THR A 102 0.10 7.16 -8.33
N THR A 103 -1.01 7.92 -8.38
CA THR A 103 -2.28 7.53 -7.76
C THR A 103 -3.24 7.02 -8.83
N VAL A 104 -3.73 5.79 -8.65
CA VAL A 104 -4.74 5.15 -9.49
C VAL A 104 -6.06 5.13 -8.72
N THR A 105 -7.16 5.47 -9.42
CA THR A 105 -8.50 5.47 -8.84
C THR A 105 -9.48 4.66 -9.69
N SER A 106 -10.57 4.24 -9.06
CA SER A 106 -11.74 3.56 -9.65
C SER A 106 -12.33 4.26 -10.89
N THR A 107 -12.14 5.57 -11.01
CA THR A 107 -12.84 6.40 -12.01
C THR A 107 -12.51 5.98 -13.44
N ALA A 108 -13.53 5.55 -14.18
CA ALA A 108 -13.47 5.44 -15.63
C ALA A 108 -13.38 6.84 -16.26
N VAL A 109 -12.38 7.09 -17.09
CA VAL A 109 -12.38 8.26 -17.97
C VAL A 109 -13.37 7.94 -19.09
N ASP A 110 -14.45 8.70 -19.19
CA ASP A 110 -15.38 8.72 -20.34
C ASP A 110 -16.01 7.35 -20.74
N GLY A 111 -16.75 6.72 -19.83
CA GLY A 111 -17.58 5.54 -20.17
C GLY A 111 -16.78 4.27 -20.50
N GLY A 112 -15.46 4.29 -20.28
CA GLY A 112 -14.59 3.12 -20.36
C GLY A 112 -14.66 2.21 -19.14
N LEU A 113 -13.84 1.16 -19.15
CA LEU A 113 -13.57 0.34 -17.97
C LEU A 113 -12.76 1.18 -16.97
N GLY A 114 -13.05 1.07 -15.66
CA GLY A 114 -12.28 1.78 -14.62
C GLY A 114 -10.81 1.38 -14.63
N ASN A 115 -9.94 2.11 -13.93
CA ASN A 115 -8.48 1.87 -13.96
C ASN A 115 -8.02 0.73 -13.02
N GLY A 116 -8.92 -0.19 -12.69
CA GLY A 116 -8.65 -1.30 -11.77
C GLY A 116 -9.89 -1.80 -11.04
N SER A 117 -9.68 -2.72 -10.11
CA SER A 117 -10.65 -3.20 -9.14
C SER A 117 -9.96 -3.69 -7.89
N ALA A 118 -10.72 -3.85 -6.81
CA ALA A 118 -10.25 -4.59 -5.65
C ALA A 118 -11.31 -5.58 -5.14
N THR A 119 -10.86 -6.69 -4.60
CA THR A 119 -11.69 -7.75 -4.04
C THR A 119 -11.18 -8.15 -2.67
N LEU A 120 -12.05 -8.09 -1.65
CA LEU A 120 -11.76 -8.50 -0.28
C LEU A 120 -12.47 -9.82 0.02
N CYS A 121 -11.71 -10.87 0.30
CA CYS A 121 -12.22 -12.12 0.83
C CYS A 121 -11.94 -12.15 2.34
N LEU A 122 -12.96 -12.38 3.17
CA LEU A 122 -12.80 -12.46 4.63
C LEU A 122 -12.38 -13.87 5.11
N GLY A 123 -12.14 -14.80 4.18
CA GLY A 123 -11.90 -16.20 4.46
C GLY A 123 -13.18 -17.03 4.66
N GLY A 124 -13.00 -18.35 4.77
CA GLY A 124 -14.08 -19.31 4.95
C GLY A 124 -15.04 -19.41 3.76
N THR A 125 -16.36 -19.44 4.02
CA THR A 125 -17.41 -19.61 3.00
C THR A 125 -18.13 -18.32 2.64
N ALA A 126 -17.69 -17.17 3.18
CA ALA A 126 -18.32 -15.89 2.88
C ALA A 126 -17.98 -15.48 1.42
N PRO A 127 -18.94 -14.88 0.67
CA PRO A 127 -18.62 -14.33 -0.63
C PRO A 127 -17.64 -13.17 -0.47
N CYS A 128 -16.70 -13.05 -1.41
CA CYS A 128 -15.79 -11.90 -1.43
C CYS A 128 -16.55 -10.64 -1.82
N LEU A 129 -16.13 -9.51 -1.24
CA LEU A 129 -16.68 -8.19 -1.51
C LEU A 129 -15.89 -7.54 -2.64
N THR A 130 -16.57 -6.99 -3.63
CA THR A 130 -15.95 -6.18 -4.68
C THR A 130 -15.99 -4.70 -4.32
N SER A 131 -14.93 -3.97 -4.66
CA SER A 131 -14.82 -2.53 -4.45
C SER A 131 -15.88 -1.76 -5.23
N ALA A 132 -16.57 -0.84 -4.56
CA ALA A 132 -17.35 0.20 -5.20
C ALA A 132 -16.45 1.37 -5.64
N ASP A 133 -15.46 1.71 -4.82
CA ASP A 133 -14.44 2.71 -5.10
C ASP A 133 -13.08 2.23 -4.59
N PHE A 134 -12.00 2.60 -5.26
CA PHE A 134 -10.65 2.37 -4.76
C PHE A 134 -9.73 3.52 -5.16
N THR A 135 -8.77 3.78 -4.30
CA THR A 135 -7.62 4.64 -4.53
C THR A 135 -6.39 3.87 -4.09
N VAL A 136 -5.39 3.77 -4.95
CA VAL A 136 -4.08 3.20 -4.64
C VAL A 136 -3.01 4.19 -5.06
N THR A 137 -2.04 4.44 -4.20
CA THR A 137 -0.89 5.29 -4.49
C THR A 137 0.35 4.43 -4.42
N PHE A 138 1.10 4.41 -5.53
CA PHE A 138 2.40 3.77 -5.62
C PHE A 138 3.46 4.78 -5.22
N ASP A 139 4.03 4.63 -4.03
CA ASP A 139 5.18 5.43 -3.61
C ASP A 139 6.45 4.96 -4.31
N GLU A 140 6.55 3.64 -4.51
CA GLU A 140 7.61 2.96 -5.26
C GLU A 140 7.02 1.86 -6.15
N TYR A 141 7.59 1.73 -7.35
CA TYR A 141 7.31 0.62 -8.25
C TYR A 141 8.58 0.31 -9.06
N VAL A 142 9.12 -0.87 -8.85
CA VAL A 142 10.27 -1.41 -9.59
C VAL A 142 9.80 -2.70 -10.25
N GLN A 143 9.63 -2.64 -11.57
CA GLN A 143 9.21 -3.78 -12.36
C GLN A 143 10.13 -4.98 -12.08
N ASP A 144 9.52 -6.15 -11.87
CA ASP A 144 10.19 -7.42 -11.57
C ASP A 144 10.97 -7.47 -10.24
N ASP A 145 10.77 -6.51 -9.34
CA ASP A 145 11.48 -6.46 -8.04
C ASP A 145 10.54 -6.20 -6.86
N SER A 146 9.86 -5.05 -6.82
CA SER A 146 8.96 -4.70 -5.72
C SER A 146 8.03 -3.53 -6.02
N ALA A 147 7.01 -3.35 -5.18
CA ALA A 147 6.25 -2.11 -5.12
C ALA A 147 5.83 -1.81 -3.68
N ALA A 148 5.80 -0.52 -3.35
CA ALA A 148 5.35 -0.04 -2.05
C ALA A 148 4.39 1.13 -2.21
N GLY A 149 3.48 1.28 -1.25
CA GLY A 149 2.48 2.33 -1.34
C GLY A 149 1.39 2.26 -0.30
N SER A 150 0.29 2.94 -0.61
CA SER A 150 -0.90 3.02 0.22
C SER A 150 -2.17 2.78 -0.58
N TYR A 151 -3.22 2.31 0.10
CA TYR A 151 -4.52 2.07 -0.50
C TYR A 151 -5.65 2.53 0.42
N SER A 152 -6.77 2.90 -0.20
CA SER A 152 -8.04 3.18 0.44
C SER A 152 -9.15 2.67 -0.48
N ILE A 153 -9.94 1.73 0.00
CA ILE A 153 -10.93 1.01 -0.79
C ILE A 153 -12.26 1.04 -0.06
N THR A 154 -13.31 1.42 -0.77
CA THR A 154 -14.67 1.33 -0.29
C THR A 154 -15.36 0.14 -0.96
N PHE A 155 -15.83 -0.80 -0.14
CA PHE A 155 -16.60 -1.97 -0.57
C PHE A 155 -18.10 -1.71 -0.45
N ALA A 156 -18.89 -2.59 -1.06
CA ALA A 156 -20.33 -2.58 -0.89
C ALA A 156 -20.74 -2.60 0.61
N GLY A 157 -21.74 -1.78 0.97
CA GLY A 157 -22.19 -1.64 2.35
C GLY A 157 -21.37 -0.66 3.20
N ASP A 158 -20.73 0.33 2.56
CA ASP A 158 -19.95 1.41 3.19
C ASP A 158 -18.76 0.92 4.05
N ARG A 159 -18.29 -0.31 3.83
CA ARG A 159 -17.08 -0.82 4.46
C ARG A 159 -15.87 -0.19 3.79
N VAL A 160 -15.01 0.43 4.58
CA VAL A 160 -13.75 0.99 4.10
C VAL A 160 -12.59 0.16 4.62
N GLU A 161 -11.68 -0.23 3.73
CA GLU A 161 -10.36 -0.77 4.08
C GLU A 161 -9.29 0.20 3.62
N SER A 162 -8.36 0.52 4.49
CA SER A 162 -7.22 1.37 4.17
C SER A 162 -5.98 0.83 4.83
N GLY A 163 -4.85 0.98 4.17
CA GLY A 163 -3.57 0.53 4.69
C GLY A 163 -2.41 0.88 3.78
N THR A 164 -1.26 0.32 4.10
CA THR A 164 -0.05 0.38 3.30
C THR A 164 0.33 -1.02 2.84
N PHE A 165 1.11 -1.10 1.77
CA PHE A 165 1.69 -2.34 1.30
C PHE A 165 3.17 -2.15 1.02
N ASP A 166 3.94 -3.20 1.30
CA ASP A 166 5.29 -3.42 0.81
C ASP A 166 5.28 -4.83 0.21
N ALA A 167 5.30 -4.87 -1.11
CA ALA A 167 4.98 -6.05 -1.90
C ALA A 167 6.22 -6.45 -2.72
N PRO A 168 6.97 -7.48 -2.31
CA PRO A 168 7.97 -8.07 -3.17
C PRO A 168 7.32 -8.68 -4.41
N TRP A 169 8.04 -8.65 -5.52
CA TRP A 169 7.58 -9.25 -6.76
C TRP A 169 7.42 -10.75 -6.61
N CYS A 170 6.32 -11.26 -7.16
CA CYS A 170 6.12 -12.66 -7.28
C CYS A 170 5.51 -13.08 -8.60
N GLY A 171 6.04 -14.16 -9.15
CA GLY A 171 5.66 -14.67 -10.45
C GLY A 171 6.67 -14.30 -11.53
N GLY A 172 6.35 -14.74 -12.74
CA GLY A 172 7.07 -14.41 -13.97
C GLY A 172 6.12 -13.74 -14.96
N ASP A 173 6.68 -13.26 -16.06
CA ASP A 173 6.00 -12.44 -17.08
C ASP A 173 4.58 -12.94 -17.41
N ALA A 174 3.57 -12.08 -17.22
CA ALA A 174 2.24 -12.34 -17.76
C ALA A 174 2.24 -12.04 -19.26
N LEU A 175 2.00 -13.06 -20.09
CA LEU A 175 1.82 -12.89 -21.52
C LEU A 175 0.37 -12.48 -21.81
N CYS A 176 0.14 -11.18 -21.91
CA CYS A 176 -1.14 -10.60 -22.33
C CYS A 176 -1.07 -10.27 -23.85
N GLY A 177 -2.04 -10.70 -24.65
CA GLY A 177 -2.04 -10.46 -26.11
C GLY A 177 -3.23 -11.02 -26.87
#